data_AF-A0A8H7Q4C0-F1
#
_entry.id   AF-A0A8H7Q4C0-F1
#
_cell.length_a   1.000
_cell.length_b   1.000
_cell.length_c   1.000
_cell.angle_alpha   90.00
_cell.angle_beta   90.00
_cell.angle_gamma   90.00
#
_symmetry.space_group_name_H-M   'P 1'
#
loop_
_entity.id
_entity.type
_entity.pdbx_description
1 polymer ?
#
loop_
_entity_poly.entity_id
_entity_poly.type
_entity_poly.pdbx_seq_one_letter_code
_entity_poly.pdbx_strand_id
1 'polypeptide(L)'
;MENEYEKDHQHVEEPYINGSKEANNYTDDMEGGLEMPERTLQRQLKNRHIAMISIGGVIGTGLFLGTANSLKNGGPLGLLLGYAIMGSIVFAVMNCLGEMISFLPVPGGHIKLAERLVDPALGFAMGWNYWYNWVIVLPAELSAAAVLIGYWTNGSINNAVWITLCLIVVVTINMFGARAYGEAEFWFASIKILTIVGLIILGIIIAAGGGPSHVATGVQYWKNPGPFVQYEGIPGALGQFLGFFSVLINAAFSYIGTEIVAIAAGEAANPRKNIPKAIKKVYIRICLFYILGTFIIGLLVSSADPRLGSSAGAGTAASSPFVIAIEDAGIPVLPSIINACLLTSAWSAASSDLYTSSRALFGLSVSGSAPKIFRKVNRFGLPYLALALSVAFSLLAYMAVSKNAWVVFNYFGNMTSICGLITWCGIAITYLRFHSGMTKQNIDRTTLPYRSPLGAFGGWYVLVSLCIILFFSGWEVFLAGHWDTSTFITTYLPIPFAFILYFGYKLVKRTKIIPVQDIDFVTGVREFDDEVDEEPPTTVLGKFFNAL
;
A
#
# COMPACT_ATOMS: atom_id res chain seq x y z
N MET A 1 70.47 8.48 -0.40
CA MET A 1 71.12 9.79 -0.60
C MET A 1 71.07 10.03 -2.10
N GLU A 2 69.94 10.52 -2.58
CA GLU A 2 69.61 11.96 -2.76
C GLU A 2 69.99 12.40 -4.18
N ASN A 3 68.96 12.81 -4.93
CA ASN A 3 68.91 13.95 -5.86
C ASN A 3 69.80 13.91 -7.13
N GLU A 4 69.42 14.37 -8.33
CA GLU A 4 68.21 14.98 -8.92
C GLU A 4 68.54 15.27 -10.43
N TYR A 5 67.52 15.59 -11.24
CA TYR A 5 67.55 16.14 -12.63
C TYR A 5 67.91 15.19 -13.80
N GLU A 6 67.19 15.13 -14.92
CA GLU A 6 66.13 15.97 -15.50
C GLU A 6 65.41 15.14 -16.59
N LYS A 7 64.08 15.19 -16.67
CA LYS A 7 63.27 14.55 -17.73
C LYS A 7 62.68 15.63 -18.62
N ASP A 8 63.07 15.60 -19.89
CA ASP A 8 62.39 16.26 -21.00
C ASP A 8 61.10 15.50 -21.32
N HIS A 9 59.93 16.13 -21.19
CA HIS A 9 58.74 15.76 -21.96
C HIS A 9 57.83 16.97 -22.17
N GLN A 10 57.66 17.28 -23.45
CA GLN A 10 56.80 18.32 -23.99
C GLN A 10 55.31 18.14 -23.63
N HIS A 11 54.67 19.30 -23.48
CA HIS A 11 53.24 19.54 -23.31
C HIS A 11 52.32 18.76 -24.25
N VAL A 12 51.24 18.22 -23.69
CA VAL A 12 49.93 18.16 -24.35
C VAL A 12 48.94 18.81 -23.38
N GLU A 13 48.44 19.99 -23.74
CA GLU A 13 47.35 20.68 -23.03
C GLU A 13 46.03 19.93 -23.28
N GLU A 14 45.37 19.46 -22.23
CA GLU A 14 43.98 19.01 -22.28
C GLU A 14 43.05 20.23 -22.22
N PRO A 15 42.06 20.35 -23.12
CA PRO A 15 41.08 21.43 -23.03
C PRO A 15 40.04 21.11 -21.94
N TYR A 16 39.97 22.00 -20.95
CA TYR A 16 38.85 22.10 -20.01
C TYR A 16 37.53 22.31 -20.77
N ILE A 17 36.70 21.27 -20.88
CA ILE A 17 35.33 21.39 -21.41
C ILE A 17 34.36 21.67 -20.26
N ASN A 18 33.73 22.83 -20.38
CA ASN A 18 32.73 23.41 -19.50
C ASN A 18 31.47 22.52 -19.45
N GLY A 19 31.34 21.72 -18.39
CA GLY A 19 30.18 20.88 -18.14
C GLY A 19 28.95 21.71 -17.72
N SER A 20 28.09 22.03 -18.67
CA SER A 20 26.64 22.23 -18.46
C SER A 20 25.98 22.66 -19.76
N LYS A 21 25.40 21.70 -20.51
CA LYS A 21 24.18 21.87 -21.36
C LYS A 21 23.82 20.67 -22.27
N GLU A 22 24.61 19.60 -22.34
CA GLU A 22 24.37 18.54 -23.36
C GLU A 22 23.72 17.23 -22.87
N ALA A 23 23.30 17.14 -21.60
CA ALA A 23 22.66 15.92 -21.07
C ALA A 23 21.18 15.70 -21.50
N ASN A 24 20.68 16.40 -22.53
CA ASN A 24 19.26 16.39 -22.91
C ASN A 24 18.93 15.87 -24.33
N ASN A 25 19.90 15.35 -25.09
CA ASN A 25 19.66 15.04 -26.52
C ASN A 25 19.58 13.55 -26.90
N TYR A 26 19.40 12.62 -25.95
CA TYR A 26 19.28 11.19 -26.26
C TYR A 26 17.90 10.60 -25.91
N THR A 27 16.81 11.23 -26.38
CA THR A 27 15.44 10.68 -26.26
C THR A 27 14.69 10.55 -27.59
N ASP A 28 15.34 10.71 -28.74
CA ASP A 28 14.61 10.89 -30.01
C ASP A 28 14.35 9.61 -30.84
N ASP A 29 14.90 8.44 -30.48
CA ASP A 29 14.83 7.24 -31.34
C ASP A 29 13.79 6.17 -30.91
N MET A 30 12.61 6.59 -30.42
CA MET A 30 11.44 5.73 -30.28
C MET A 30 10.21 6.43 -30.87
N GLU A 31 9.99 6.25 -32.17
CA GLU A 31 8.84 6.77 -32.91
C GLU A 31 7.50 6.32 -32.28
N GLY A 32 6.90 7.28 -31.60
CA GLY A 32 5.58 7.26 -31.00
C GLY A 32 5.36 8.60 -30.33
N GLY A 33 5.51 9.70 -31.08
CA GLY A 33 5.54 11.08 -30.62
C GLY A 33 4.42 11.43 -29.64
N LEU A 34 4.75 11.35 -28.35
CA LEU A 34 3.96 11.93 -27.28
C LEU A 34 4.63 13.25 -26.91
N GLU A 35 4.06 14.37 -27.37
CA GLU A 35 4.44 15.71 -26.91
C GLU A 35 4.51 15.71 -25.38
N MET A 36 5.73 15.90 -24.86
CA MET A 36 5.98 16.08 -23.45
C MET A 36 5.31 17.40 -23.01
N PRO A 37 4.54 17.43 -21.90
CA PRO A 37 3.89 18.66 -21.49
C PRO A 37 4.93 19.75 -21.22
N GLU A 38 4.66 21.00 -21.64
CA GLU A 38 5.52 22.18 -21.43
C GLU A 38 5.96 22.37 -19.97
N ARG A 39 5.24 21.76 -19.02
CA ARG A 39 5.60 21.67 -17.59
C ARG A 39 5.34 20.25 -17.09
N THR A 40 6.32 19.66 -16.42
CA THR A 40 6.23 18.34 -15.78
C THR A 40 6.06 18.45 -14.25
N LEU A 41 5.84 17.32 -13.57
CA LEU A 41 5.82 17.28 -12.10
C LEU A 41 7.19 17.69 -11.55
N GLN A 42 7.22 18.56 -10.54
CA GLN A 42 8.47 18.92 -9.87
C GLN A 42 8.84 17.89 -8.79
N ARG A 43 10.08 17.41 -8.81
CA ARG A 43 10.65 16.56 -7.75
C ARG A 43 10.89 17.41 -6.50
N GLN A 44 9.97 17.38 -5.54
CA GLN A 44 10.02 18.23 -4.34
C GLN A 44 10.12 17.44 -3.00
N LEU A 45 10.09 16.11 -3.04
CA LEU A 45 10.21 15.27 -1.85
C LEU A 45 11.68 15.05 -1.48
N LYS A 46 11.98 15.14 -0.18
CA LYS A 46 13.32 14.87 0.37
C LYS A 46 13.46 13.38 0.76
N ASN A 47 14.68 12.88 0.89
CA ASN A 47 14.94 11.49 1.31
C ASN A 47 14.21 11.10 2.62
N ARG A 48 14.13 12.02 3.60
CA ARG A 48 13.35 11.81 4.84
C ARG A 48 11.85 11.61 4.59
N HIS A 49 11.29 12.29 3.58
CA HIS A 49 9.88 12.14 3.20
C HIS A 49 9.67 10.77 2.58
N ILE A 50 10.54 10.37 1.65
CA ILE A 50 10.46 9.07 0.97
C ILE A 50 10.57 7.91 1.98
N ALA A 51 11.49 8.01 2.95
CA ALA A 51 11.64 7.04 4.02
C ALA A 51 10.36 6.92 4.87
N MET A 52 9.82 8.05 5.34
CA MET A 52 8.60 8.03 6.16
C MET A 52 7.36 7.57 5.39
N ILE A 53 7.21 7.94 4.12
CA ILE A 53 6.16 7.42 3.23
C ILE A 53 6.28 5.90 3.11
N SER A 54 7.50 5.38 2.96
CA SER A 54 7.73 3.94 2.79
C SER A 54 7.46 3.12 4.06
N ILE A 55 7.70 3.70 5.24
CA ILE A 55 7.50 3.04 6.54
C ILE A 55 6.05 3.21 7.02
N GLY A 56 5.56 4.46 7.07
CA GLY A 56 4.27 4.81 7.69
C GLY A 56 3.10 4.88 6.73
N GLY A 57 3.33 5.02 5.42
CA GLY A 57 2.27 5.09 4.41
C GLY A 57 1.48 3.79 4.25
N VAL A 58 2.06 2.66 4.67
CA VAL A 58 1.40 1.35 4.66
C VAL A 58 0.67 1.02 5.97
N ILE A 59 0.86 1.82 7.02
CA ILE A 59 0.14 1.64 8.29
C ILE A 59 -1.08 2.55 8.23
N GLY A 60 -2.27 1.95 8.23
CA GLY A 60 -3.52 2.67 7.98
C GLY A 60 -4.70 2.12 8.77
N THR A 61 -5.89 2.52 8.36
CA THR A 61 -7.15 2.15 9.01
C THR A 61 -7.47 0.66 8.89
N GLY A 62 -6.89 -0.05 7.91
CA GLY A 62 -6.98 -1.51 7.86
C GLY A 62 -6.48 -2.21 9.13
N LEU A 63 -5.32 -1.81 9.65
CA LEU A 63 -4.78 -2.38 10.90
C LEU A 63 -5.59 -1.94 12.12
N PHE A 64 -6.00 -0.68 12.19
CA PHE A 64 -6.58 -0.12 13.41
C PHE A 64 -8.10 -0.34 13.54
N LEU A 65 -8.84 -0.30 12.43
CA LEU A 65 -10.28 -0.51 12.37
C LEU A 65 -10.62 -1.87 11.74
N GLY A 66 -9.96 -2.24 10.64
CA GLY A 66 -10.24 -3.50 9.92
C GLY A 66 -9.96 -4.76 10.76
N THR A 67 -9.05 -4.68 11.73
CA THR A 67 -8.84 -5.77 12.70
C THR A 67 -10.04 -6.03 13.60
N ALA A 68 -10.97 -5.09 13.77
CA ALA A 68 -12.21 -5.32 14.52
C ALA A 68 -13.09 -6.38 13.86
N ASN A 69 -13.31 -6.28 12.54
CA ASN A 69 -14.01 -7.31 11.76
C ASN A 69 -13.24 -8.63 11.77
N SER A 70 -11.91 -8.54 11.64
CA SER A 70 -11.06 -9.73 11.62
C SER A 70 -11.11 -10.52 12.93
N LEU A 71 -11.07 -9.82 14.07
CA LEU A 71 -11.20 -10.44 15.40
C LEU A 71 -12.61 -11.00 15.61
N LYS A 72 -13.65 -10.22 15.29
CA LYS A 72 -15.05 -10.61 15.41
C LYS A 72 -15.38 -11.88 14.62
N ASN A 73 -14.90 -11.96 13.39
CA ASN A 73 -15.26 -13.04 12.47
C ASN A 73 -14.33 -14.26 12.60
N GLY A 74 -13.04 -14.04 12.86
CA GLY A 74 -12.03 -15.09 12.88
C GLY A 74 -11.69 -15.64 14.27
N GLY A 75 -11.97 -14.88 15.33
CA GLY A 75 -11.39 -15.14 16.65
C GLY A 75 -9.91 -14.79 16.71
N PRO A 76 -9.26 -14.91 17.88
CA PRO A 76 -7.88 -14.46 18.06
C PRO A 76 -6.86 -15.29 17.25
N LEU A 77 -7.07 -16.60 17.11
CA LEU A 77 -6.19 -17.43 16.27
C LEU A 77 -6.49 -17.25 14.78
N GLY A 78 -7.77 -17.16 14.39
CA GLY A 78 -8.14 -16.87 12.99
C GLY A 78 -7.60 -15.51 12.52
N LEU A 79 -7.66 -14.50 13.38
CA LEU A 79 -7.03 -13.19 13.17
C LEU A 79 -5.51 -13.33 12.93
N LEU A 80 -4.80 -13.99 13.86
CA LEU A 80 -3.35 -14.15 13.77
C LEU A 80 -2.94 -14.91 12.49
N LEU A 81 -3.61 -16.03 12.20
CA LEU A 81 -3.32 -16.85 11.03
C LEU A 81 -3.62 -16.09 9.73
N GLY A 82 -4.72 -15.35 9.67
CA GLY A 82 -5.09 -14.59 8.48
C GLY A 82 -4.06 -13.52 8.14
N TYR A 83 -3.60 -12.76 9.14
CA TYR A 83 -2.54 -11.76 8.94
C TYR A 83 -1.17 -12.41 8.69
N ALA A 84 -0.85 -13.54 9.32
CA ALA A 84 0.41 -14.25 9.06
C ALA A 84 0.49 -14.81 7.62
N ILE A 85 -0.60 -15.44 7.13
CA ILE A 85 -0.67 -16.01 5.78
C ILE A 85 -0.70 -14.91 4.72
N MET A 86 -1.51 -13.87 4.91
CA MET A 86 -1.49 -12.74 3.98
C MET A 86 -0.14 -12.03 4.01
N GLY A 87 0.46 -11.87 5.20
CA GLY A 87 1.80 -11.32 5.37
C GLY A 87 2.87 -12.13 4.64
N SER A 88 2.81 -13.47 4.64
CA SER A 88 3.75 -14.30 3.89
C SER A 88 3.56 -14.18 2.37
N ILE A 89 2.31 -14.05 1.90
CA ILE A 89 2.01 -13.78 0.48
C ILE A 89 2.60 -12.42 0.08
N VAL A 90 2.34 -11.36 0.87
CA VAL A 90 2.85 -10.01 0.62
C VAL A 90 4.37 -9.96 0.67
N PHE A 91 5.00 -10.70 1.59
CA PHE A 91 6.44 -10.86 1.60
C PHE A 91 6.94 -11.47 0.28
N ALA A 92 6.31 -12.55 -0.21
CA ALA A 92 6.67 -13.15 -1.50
C ALA A 92 6.44 -12.20 -2.68
N VAL A 93 5.36 -11.41 -2.70
CA VAL A 93 5.11 -10.33 -3.69
C VAL A 93 6.29 -9.36 -3.71
N MET A 94 6.74 -8.91 -2.53
CA MET A 94 7.84 -7.95 -2.42
C MET A 94 9.20 -8.53 -2.81
N ASN A 95 9.46 -9.82 -2.55
CA ASN A 95 10.67 -10.47 -3.05
C ASN A 95 10.65 -10.56 -4.60
N CYS A 96 9.51 -10.90 -5.19
CA CYS A 96 9.34 -10.92 -6.65
C CYS A 96 9.56 -9.53 -7.26
N LEU A 97 8.92 -8.52 -6.66
CA LEU A 97 9.01 -7.14 -7.11
C LEU A 97 10.41 -6.57 -6.94
N GLY A 98 11.06 -6.85 -5.81
CA GLY A 98 12.42 -6.42 -5.51
C GLY A 98 13.44 -6.91 -6.53
N GLU A 99 13.35 -8.18 -6.94
CA GLU A 99 14.25 -8.74 -7.94
C GLU A 99 14.07 -8.09 -9.32
N MET A 100 12.83 -7.85 -9.76
CA MET A 100 12.59 -7.16 -11.04
C MET A 100 13.01 -5.69 -11.00
N ILE A 101 12.59 -4.94 -9.97
CA ILE A 101 12.81 -3.49 -9.88
C ILE A 101 14.30 -3.16 -9.62
N SER A 102 15.00 -3.99 -8.84
CA SER A 102 16.44 -3.77 -8.61
C SER A 102 17.26 -4.00 -9.89
N PHE A 103 16.79 -4.87 -10.79
CA PHE A 103 17.44 -5.10 -12.07
C PHE A 103 17.03 -4.07 -13.13
N LEU A 104 15.74 -3.82 -13.26
CA LEU A 104 15.13 -2.86 -14.20
C LEU A 104 14.35 -1.77 -13.42
N PRO A 105 15.05 -0.78 -12.84
CA PRO A 105 14.40 0.35 -12.20
C PRO A 105 13.80 1.26 -13.29
N VAL A 106 12.50 1.09 -13.55
CA VAL A 106 11.77 1.89 -14.54
C VAL A 106 10.76 2.82 -13.86
N PRO A 107 10.64 4.09 -14.31
CA PRO A 107 9.55 4.95 -13.88
C PRO A 107 8.18 4.29 -14.10
N GLY A 108 7.34 4.27 -13.07
CA GLY A 108 6.06 3.53 -13.06
C GLY A 108 6.15 2.11 -12.48
N GLY A 109 7.34 1.64 -12.10
CA GLY A 109 7.55 0.42 -11.33
C GLY A 109 6.91 -0.82 -11.96
N HIS A 110 6.13 -1.55 -11.16
CA HIS A 110 5.49 -2.80 -11.59
C HIS A 110 4.55 -2.65 -12.79
N ILE A 111 3.92 -1.48 -12.98
CA ILE A 111 2.99 -1.23 -14.09
C ILE A 111 3.77 -1.21 -15.41
N LYS A 112 4.91 -0.49 -15.44
CA LYS A 112 5.74 -0.40 -16.64
C LYS A 112 6.52 -1.69 -16.91
N LEU A 113 6.91 -2.41 -15.86
CA LEU A 113 7.47 -3.76 -16.00
C LEU A 113 6.46 -4.73 -16.63
N ALA A 114 5.18 -4.68 -16.26
CA ALA A 114 4.15 -5.52 -16.87
C ALA A 114 3.96 -5.22 -18.37
N GLU A 115 3.99 -3.94 -18.75
CA GLU A 115 3.99 -3.51 -20.16
C GLU A 115 5.20 -4.06 -20.92
N ARG A 116 6.40 -3.93 -20.35
CA ARG A 116 7.68 -4.30 -20.97
C ARG A 116 7.92 -5.81 -21.05
N LEU A 117 7.53 -6.55 -20.02
CA LEU A 117 7.91 -7.97 -19.86
C LEU A 117 6.78 -8.95 -20.23
N VAL A 118 5.55 -8.46 -20.39
CA VAL A 118 4.38 -9.32 -20.64
C VAL A 118 3.57 -8.86 -21.85
N ASP A 119 2.85 -7.74 -21.74
CA ASP A 119 1.91 -7.27 -22.76
C ASP A 119 1.53 -5.81 -22.45
N PRO A 120 1.53 -4.90 -23.43
CA PRO A 120 1.04 -3.54 -23.20
C PRO A 120 -0.41 -3.45 -22.70
N ALA A 121 -1.26 -4.42 -23.03
CA ALA A 121 -2.60 -4.51 -22.45
C ALA A 121 -2.58 -4.77 -20.94
N LEU A 122 -1.61 -5.56 -20.45
CA LEU A 122 -1.48 -5.81 -19.01
C LEU A 122 -1.02 -4.56 -18.29
N GLY A 123 -0.03 -3.85 -18.84
CA GLY A 123 0.40 -2.55 -18.31
C GLY A 123 -0.74 -1.52 -18.26
N PHE A 124 -1.54 -1.43 -19.32
CA PHE A 124 -2.74 -0.56 -19.33
C PHE A 124 -3.73 -0.93 -18.24
N ALA A 125 -4.10 -2.22 -18.12
CA ALA A 125 -5.05 -2.69 -17.14
C ALA A 125 -4.55 -2.49 -15.70
N MET A 126 -3.27 -2.82 -15.43
CA MET A 126 -2.65 -2.60 -14.13
C MET A 126 -2.57 -1.11 -13.78
N GLY A 127 -2.29 -0.23 -14.74
CA GLY A 127 -2.25 1.21 -14.51
C GLY A 127 -3.61 1.79 -14.12
N TRP A 128 -4.67 1.42 -14.84
CA TRP A 128 -6.04 1.84 -14.49
C TRP A 128 -6.53 1.20 -13.19
N ASN A 129 -6.21 -0.07 -12.94
CA ASN A 129 -6.51 -0.74 -11.67
C ASN A 129 -5.80 -0.05 -10.50
N TYR A 130 -4.55 0.39 -10.69
CA TYR A 130 -3.79 1.12 -9.69
C TYR A 130 -4.43 2.48 -9.39
N TRP A 131 -4.78 3.26 -10.42
CA TRP A 131 -5.52 4.52 -10.22
C TRP A 131 -6.85 4.31 -9.50
N TYR A 132 -7.64 3.33 -9.97
CA TYR A 132 -8.94 2.99 -9.40
C TYR A 132 -8.81 2.59 -7.93
N ASN A 133 -7.80 1.80 -7.58
CA ASN A 133 -7.53 1.41 -6.19
C ASN A 133 -7.43 2.66 -5.30
N TRP A 134 -6.49 3.56 -5.59
CA TRP A 134 -6.26 4.73 -4.73
C TRP A 134 -7.42 5.71 -4.72
N VAL A 135 -8.17 5.85 -5.82
CA VAL A 135 -9.34 6.74 -5.81
C VAL A 135 -10.51 6.17 -4.99
N ILE A 136 -10.60 4.84 -4.85
CA ILE A 136 -11.63 4.16 -4.04
C ILE A 136 -11.21 3.98 -2.58
N VAL A 137 -9.91 3.88 -2.27
CA VAL A 137 -9.43 3.90 -0.87
C VAL A 137 -9.81 5.23 -0.20
N LEU A 138 -9.67 6.36 -0.92
CA LEU A 138 -9.96 7.68 -0.39
C LEU A 138 -11.33 7.81 0.32
N PRO A 139 -12.48 7.45 -0.28
CA PRO A 139 -13.75 7.48 0.44
C PRO A 139 -13.85 6.45 1.58
N ALA A 140 -13.10 5.34 1.54
CA ALA A 140 -12.98 4.43 2.67
C ALA A 140 -12.33 5.13 3.88
N GLU A 141 -11.22 5.83 3.67
CA GLU A 141 -10.47 6.52 4.72
C GLU A 141 -11.25 7.70 5.30
N LEU A 142 -11.99 8.45 4.47
CA LEU A 142 -12.91 9.49 4.95
C LEU A 142 -14.03 8.90 5.82
N SER A 143 -14.53 7.72 5.46
CA SER A 143 -15.55 7.01 6.24
C SER A 143 -14.96 6.49 7.57
N ALA A 144 -13.73 5.95 7.55
CA ALA A 144 -13.01 5.57 8.75
C ALA A 144 -12.77 6.75 9.70
N ALA A 145 -12.41 7.92 9.17
CA ALA A 145 -12.28 9.14 9.96
C ALA A 145 -13.60 9.54 10.63
N ALA A 146 -14.73 9.44 9.91
CA ALA A 146 -16.05 9.69 10.48
C ALA A 146 -16.42 8.68 11.58
N VAL A 147 -16.07 7.40 11.41
CA VAL A 147 -16.22 6.37 12.46
C VAL A 147 -15.42 6.75 13.71
N LEU A 148 -14.14 7.09 13.54
CA LEU A 148 -13.27 7.48 14.64
C LEU A 148 -13.77 8.75 15.35
N ILE A 149 -14.29 9.74 14.62
CA ILE A 149 -14.85 10.95 15.25
C ILE A 149 -16.17 10.65 15.98
N GLY A 150 -16.92 9.66 15.50
CA GLY A 150 -18.13 9.15 16.15
C GLY A 150 -17.90 8.76 17.62
N TYR A 151 -16.68 8.35 17.98
CA TYR A 151 -16.28 8.02 19.35
C TYR A 151 -16.58 9.15 20.35
N TRP A 152 -16.27 10.41 20.00
CA TRP A 152 -16.48 11.55 20.91
C TRP A 152 -17.91 12.08 20.90
N THR A 153 -18.65 11.81 19.83
CA THR A 153 -19.97 12.42 19.60
C THR A 153 -21.11 11.45 19.82
N ASN A 154 -20.83 10.18 20.11
CA ASN A 154 -21.83 9.10 20.23
C ASN A 154 -22.80 9.06 19.04
N GLY A 155 -22.30 9.38 17.84
CA GLY A 155 -23.09 9.43 16.61
C GLY A 155 -24.16 10.53 16.55
N SER A 156 -24.15 11.50 17.47
CA SER A 156 -25.13 12.59 17.51
C SER A 156 -24.99 13.61 16.37
N ILE A 157 -23.83 13.65 15.72
CA ILE A 157 -23.52 14.57 14.62
C ILE A 157 -23.53 13.80 13.30
N ASN A 158 -24.16 14.41 12.28
CA ASN A 158 -24.26 13.81 10.95
C ASN A 158 -22.87 13.58 10.33
N ASN A 159 -22.64 12.36 9.82
CA ASN A 159 -21.38 11.95 9.16
C ASN A 159 -20.95 12.90 8.03
N ALA A 160 -21.89 13.59 7.37
CA ALA A 160 -21.58 14.60 6.36
C ALA A 160 -20.63 15.68 6.86
N VAL A 161 -20.80 16.13 8.11
CA VAL A 161 -19.96 17.19 8.71
C VAL A 161 -18.52 16.69 8.84
N TRP A 162 -18.34 15.47 9.37
CA TRP A 162 -17.02 14.87 9.55
C TRP A 162 -16.33 14.57 8.24
N ILE A 163 -17.05 14.02 7.27
CA ILE A 163 -16.52 13.77 5.93
C ILE A 163 -16.10 15.08 5.26
N THR A 164 -16.92 16.13 5.35
CA THR A 164 -16.60 17.45 4.79
C THR A 164 -15.31 18.01 5.40
N LEU A 165 -15.22 18.01 6.74
CA LEU A 165 -14.06 18.53 7.46
C LEU A 165 -12.80 17.75 7.08
N CYS A 166 -12.89 16.41 7.08
CA CYS A 166 -11.76 15.57 6.72
C CYS A 166 -11.31 15.81 5.27
N LEU A 167 -12.25 15.91 4.35
CA LEU A 167 -11.98 16.19 2.94
C LEU A 167 -11.31 17.56 2.74
N ILE A 168 -11.76 18.60 3.44
CA ILE A 168 -11.14 19.93 3.38
C ILE A 168 -9.66 19.86 3.78
N VAL A 169 -9.33 19.15 4.86
CA VAL A 169 -7.94 18.98 5.30
C VAL A 169 -7.10 18.27 4.23
N VAL A 170 -7.58 17.14 3.71
CA VAL A 170 -6.89 16.32 2.69
C VAL A 170 -6.65 17.12 1.41
N VAL A 171 -7.68 17.81 0.92
CA VAL A 171 -7.60 18.64 -0.29
C VAL A 171 -6.64 19.79 -0.08
N THR A 172 -6.71 20.47 1.07
CA THR A 172 -5.83 21.59 1.39
C THR A 172 -4.36 21.18 1.38
N ILE A 173 -4.00 20.08 2.04
CA ILE A 173 -2.63 19.54 2.04
C ILE A 173 -2.15 19.29 0.61
N ASN A 174 -2.97 18.66 -0.22
CA ASN A 174 -2.59 18.28 -1.58
C ASN A 174 -2.56 19.48 -2.56
N MET A 175 -3.38 20.52 -2.33
CA MET A 175 -3.36 21.75 -3.14
C MET A 175 -2.07 22.54 -2.98
N PHE A 176 -1.40 22.45 -1.82
CA PHE A 176 -0.09 23.05 -1.58
C PHE A 176 1.09 22.28 -2.20
N GLY A 177 0.81 21.20 -2.94
CA GLY A 177 1.78 20.48 -3.73
C GLY A 177 2.57 19.42 -2.95
N ALA A 178 3.54 18.81 -3.63
CA ALA A 178 4.21 17.61 -3.14
C ALA A 178 5.05 17.85 -1.88
N ARG A 179 5.64 19.05 -1.73
CA ARG A 179 6.38 19.41 -0.53
C ARG A 179 5.49 19.43 0.72
N ALA A 180 4.32 20.06 0.63
CA ALA A 180 3.39 20.15 1.76
C ALA A 180 2.87 18.76 2.17
N TYR A 181 2.52 17.95 1.18
CA TYR A 181 2.19 16.54 1.39
C TYR A 181 3.32 15.79 2.11
N GLY A 182 4.56 15.89 1.63
CA GLY A 182 5.71 15.19 2.24
C GLY A 182 5.98 15.61 3.69
N GLU A 183 5.83 16.90 4.02
CA GLU A 183 5.94 17.38 5.40
C GLU A 183 4.79 16.88 6.29
N ALA A 184 3.54 16.92 5.81
CA ALA A 184 2.40 16.42 6.56
C ALA A 184 2.56 14.92 6.84
N GLU A 185 2.93 14.15 5.81
CA GLU A 185 3.11 12.71 5.91
C GLU A 185 4.27 12.33 6.82
N PHE A 186 5.36 13.10 6.84
CA PHE A 186 6.45 12.91 7.81
C PHE A 186 5.93 12.90 9.25
N TRP A 187 5.12 13.91 9.62
CA TRP A 187 4.57 14.03 10.97
C TRP A 187 3.51 12.96 11.26
N PHE A 188 2.60 12.71 10.32
CA PHE A 188 1.58 11.68 10.50
C PHE A 188 2.21 10.29 10.66
N ALA A 189 3.18 9.94 9.82
CA ALA A 189 3.88 8.67 9.92
C ALA A 189 4.65 8.52 11.24
N SER A 190 5.24 9.59 11.77
CA SER A 190 5.85 9.57 13.12
C SER A 190 4.82 9.26 14.20
N ILE A 191 3.64 9.88 14.17
CA ILE A 191 2.54 9.60 15.11
C ILE A 191 2.09 8.15 14.99
N LYS A 192 1.89 7.63 13.79
CA LYS A 192 1.46 6.24 13.54
C LYS A 192 2.44 5.23 14.14
N ILE A 193 3.74 5.40 13.88
CA ILE A 193 4.78 4.48 14.36
C ILE A 193 4.84 4.50 15.90
N LEU A 194 4.84 5.70 16.51
CA LEU A 194 4.82 5.82 17.97
C LEU A 194 3.56 5.20 18.57
N THR A 195 2.41 5.38 17.92
CA THR A 195 1.13 4.84 18.36
C THR A 195 1.13 3.32 18.33
N ILE A 196 1.51 2.68 17.22
CA ILE A 196 1.48 1.20 17.14
C ILE A 196 2.51 0.56 18.10
N VAL A 197 3.71 1.13 18.23
CA VAL A 197 4.72 0.64 19.19
C VAL A 197 4.22 0.81 20.62
N GLY A 198 3.65 1.97 20.94
CA GLY A 198 3.05 2.23 22.25
C GLY A 198 1.89 1.29 22.57
N LEU A 199 1.02 1.01 21.60
CA LEU A 199 -0.10 0.08 21.75
C LEU A 199 0.35 -1.37 21.96
N ILE A 200 1.43 -1.81 21.31
CA ILE A 200 2.00 -3.14 21.53
C ILE A 200 2.55 -3.25 22.96
N ILE A 201 3.34 -2.27 23.41
CA ILE A 201 3.91 -2.26 24.77
C ILE A 201 2.80 -2.21 25.81
N LEU A 202 1.85 -1.29 25.64
CA LEU A 202 0.70 -1.15 26.53
C LEU A 202 -0.13 -2.43 26.56
N GLY A 203 -0.34 -3.06 25.41
CA GLY A 203 -1.07 -4.32 25.33
C GLY A 203 -0.40 -5.45 26.09
N ILE A 204 0.93 -5.55 26.06
CA ILE A 204 1.67 -6.51 26.89
C ILE A 204 1.44 -6.22 28.38
N ILE A 205 1.47 -4.94 28.79
CA ILE A 205 1.23 -4.53 30.17
C ILE A 205 -0.19 -4.87 30.62
N ILE A 206 -1.20 -4.55 29.82
CA ILE A 206 -2.61 -4.87 30.12
C ILE A 206 -2.80 -6.39 30.19
N ALA A 207 -2.24 -7.15 29.24
CA ALA A 207 -2.33 -8.61 29.24
C ALA A 207 -1.69 -9.24 30.48
N ALA A 208 -0.66 -8.62 31.04
CA ALA A 208 0.00 -9.02 32.29
C ALA A 208 -0.73 -8.53 33.56
N GLY A 209 -1.83 -7.79 33.46
CA GLY A 209 -2.59 -7.27 34.60
C GLY A 209 -2.06 -5.95 35.17
N GLY A 210 -1.19 -5.25 34.44
CA GLY A 210 -0.63 -3.96 34.84
C GLY A 210 -1.56 -2.75 34.63
N GLY A 211 -2.81 -2.96 34.20
CA GLY A 211 -3.82 -1.91 34.08
C GLY A 211 -4.48 -1.58 35.43
N PRO A 212 -5.19 -0.43 35.54
CA PRO A 212 -5.95 -0.03 36.73
C PRO A 212 -6.97 -1.08 37.21
N SER A 213 -7.54 -1.87 36.29
CA SER A 213 -8.44 -2.97 36.63
C SER A 213 -7.75 -4.12 37.39
N HIS A 214 -6.41 -4.19 37.35
CA HIS A 214 -5.60 -5.30 37.87
C HIS A 214 -6.00 -6.69 37.35
N VAL A 215 -6.75 -6.73 36.25
CA VAL A 215 -7.17 -7.97 35.58
C VAL A 215 -6.15 -8.33 34.52
N ALA A 216 -5.46 -9.46 34.70
CA ALA A 216 -4.60 -10.02 33.67
C ALA A 216 -5.45 -10.77 32.64
N THR A 217 -5.61 -10.21 31.44
CA THR A 217 -6.34 -10.91 30.37
C THR A 217 -5.58 -12.15 29.90
N GLY A 218 -4.25 -12.10 29.88
CA GLY A 218 -3.38 -13.20 29.44
C GLY A 218 -3.87 -13.82 28.13
N VAL A 219 -4.12 -15.13 28.16
CA VAL A 219 -4.67 -15.90 27.03
C VAL A 219 -6.15 -16.25 27.21
N GLN A 220 -6.90 -15.50 28.04
CA GLN A 220 -8.28 -15.87 28.39
C GLN A 220 -9.19 -15.95 27.16
N TYR A 221 -9.08 -14.99 26.22
CA TYR A 221 -9.93 -14.95 25.03
C TYR A 221 -9.59 -16.04 24.01
N TRP A 222 -8.38 -16.60 24.09
CA TRP A 222 -7.99 -17.79 23.34
C TRP A 222 -8.61 -19.07 23.90
N LYS A 223 -9.17 -19.04 25.12
CA LYS A 223 -9.88 -20.16 25.76
C LYS A 223 -11.39 -19.96 25.73
N ASN A 224 -11.88 -18.74 25.99
CA ASN A 224 -13.30 -18.40 26.01
C ASN A 224 -13.51 -16.97 25.47
N PRO A 225 -14.27 -16.76 24.37
CA PRO A 225 -15.11 -17.74 23.65
C PRO A 225 -14.33 -18.81 22.89
N GLY A 226 -13.02 -18.63 22.69
CA GLY A 226 -12.14 -19.63 22.08
C GLY A 226 -11.28 -19.06 20.96
N PRO A 227 -10.37 -19.88 20.39
CA PRO A 227 -9.39 -19.41 19.43
C PRO A 227 -10.00 -19.06 18.05
N PHE A 228 -11.12 -19.67 17.71
CA PHE A 228 -11.86 -19.44 16.47
C PHE A 228 -13.31 -19.10 16.76
N VAL A 229 -13.92 -18.30 15.89
CA VAL A 229 -15.35 -17.99 15.91
C VAL A 229 -16.11 -18.92 14.97
N GLN A 230 -17.33 -19.32 15.36
CA GLN A 230 -18.27 -20.02 14.50
C GLN A 230 -18.97 -18.99 13.61
N TYR A 231 -18.44 -18.76 12.41
CA TYR A 231 -18.90 -17.69 11.53
C TYR A 231 -20.38 -17.83 11.19
N GLU A 232 -21.15 -16.76 11.39
CA GLU A 232 -22.62 -16.71 11.21
C GLU A 232 -23.37 -17.90 11.85
N GLY A 233 -22.88 -18.39 12.99
CA GLY A 233 -23.50 -19.50 13.72
C GLY A 233 -23.34 -20.87 13.07
N ILE A 234 -22.58 -21.00 11.97
CA ILE A 234 -22.28 -22.28 11.32
C ILE A 234 -21.37 -23.08 12.26
N PRO A 235 -21.80 -24.27 12.75
CA PRO A 235 -21.02 -25.01 13.74
C PRO A 235 -19.86 -25.81 13.11
N GLY A 236 -18.84 -26.09 13.92
CA GLY A 236 -17.76 -27.01 13.61
C GLY A 236 -16.61 -26.40 12.79
N ALA A 237 -15.81 -27.27 12.18
CA ALA A 237 -14.61 -26.85 11.46
C ALA A 237 -14.91 -25.93 10.27
N LEU A 238 -16.07 -26.08 9.64
CA LEU A 238 -16.48 -25.23 8.51
C LEU A 238 -16.68 -23.78 8.95
N GLY A 239 -17.45 -23.53 10.01
CA GLY A 239 -17.66 -22.16 10.52
C GLY A 239 -16.36 -21.49 10.96
N GLN A 240 -15.46 -22.24 11.60
CA GLN A 240 -14.13 -21.76 11.97
C GLN A 240 -13.27 -21.41 10.75
N PHE A 241 -13.26 -22.27 9.73
CA PHE A 241 -12.52 -22.03 8.49
C PHE A 241 -13.05 -20.80 7.76
N LEU A 242 -14.37 -20.67 7.64
CA LEU A 242 -15.03 -19.52 7.01
C LEU A 242 -14.71 -18.21 7.74
N GLY A 243 -14.73 -18.23 9.06
CA GLY A 243 -14.32 -17.10 9.89
C GLY A 243 -12.87 -16.69 9.66
N PHE A 244 -11.94 -17.64 9.71
CA PHE A 244 -10.54 -17.42 9.34
C PHE A 244 -10.40 -16.90 7.91
N PHE A 245 -11.12 -17.47 6.94
CA PHE A 245 -11.00 -17.09 5.54
C PHE A 245 -11.45 -15.63 5.30
N SER A 246 -12.49 -15.17 5.99
CA SER A 246 -12.92 -13.76 5.94
C SER A 246 -11.83 -12.77 6.42
N VAL A 247 -10.92 -13.22 7.30
CA VAL A 247 -9.77 -12.41 7.75
C VAL A 247 -8.79 -12.15 6.61
N LEU A 248 -8.61 -13.07 5.65
CA LEU A 248 -7.65 -12.90 4.56
C LEU A 248 -7.97 -11.66 3.72
N ILE A 249 -9.26 -11.37 3.49
CA ILE A 249 -9.69 -10.19 2.72
C ILE A 249 -9.38 -8.90 3.50
N ASN A 250 -9.74 -8.84 4.79
CA ASN A 250 -9.43 -7.70 5.64
C ASN A 250 -7.91 -7.47 5.83
N ALA A 251 -7.15 -8.57 5.92
CA ALA A 251 -5.69 -8.51 5.97
C ALA A 251 -5.13 -7.97 4.64
N ALA A 252 -5.70 -8.36 3.49
CA ALA A 252 -5.30 -7.81 2.19
C ALA A 252 -5.44 -6.29 2.17
N PHE A 253 -6.60 -5.74 2.58
CA PHE A 253 -6.80 -4.29 2.71
C PHE A 253 -5.68 -3.62 3.52
N SER A 254 -5.31 -4.26 4.64
CA SER A 254 -4.30 -3.73 5.56
C SER A 254 -2.88 -3.74 4.98
N TYR A 255 -2.57 -4.64 4.06
CA TYR A 255 -1.23 -4.76 3.47
C TYR A 255 -1.06 -4.01 2.14
N ILE A 256 -2.15 -3.58 1.50
CA ILE A 256 -2.13 -2.81 0.25
C ILE A 256 -1.29 -1.54 0.40
N GLY A 257 -0.59 -1.16 -0.68
CA GLY A 257 0.37 -0.06 -0.67
C GLY A 257 1.78 -0.50 -0.33
N THR A 258 1.98 -1.76 0.08
CA THR A 258 3.31 -2.34 0.26
C THR A 258 4.19 -2.19 -0.99
N GLU A 259 3.59 -2.31 -2.17
CA GLU A 259 4.20 -2.18 -3.48
C GLU A 259 4.56 -0.74 -3.90
N ILE A 260 4.15 0.29 -3.15
CA ILE A 260 4.49 1.70 -3.46
C ILE A 260 6.01 1.91 -3.52
N VAL A 261 6.78 1.13 -2.73
CA VAL A 261 8.26 1.13 -2.76
C VAL A 261 8.80 0.94 -4.18
N ALA A 262 8.13 0.15 -5.01
CA ALA A 262 8.54 -0.06 -6.40
C ALA A 262 8.28 1.12 -7.33
N ILE A 263 7.29 1.96 -7.02
CA ILE A 263 7.02 3.17 -7.80
C ILE A 263 8.02 4.25 -7.40
N ALA A 264 8.32 4.35 -6.10
CA ALA A 264 9.37 5.22 -5.60
C ALA A 264 10.76 4.88 -6.16
N ALA A 265 10.98 3.64 -6.64
CA ALA A 265 12.23 3.23 -7.27
C ALA A 265 12.62 4.07 -8.50
N GLY A 266 11.64 4.52 -9.29
CA GLY A 266 11.92 5.37 -10.45
C GLY A 266 12.38 6.80 -10.09
N GLU A 267 12.28 7.16 -8.82
CA GLU A 267 12.67 8.47 -8.29
C GLU A 267 13.77 8.37 -7.20
N ALA A 268 14.20 7.15 -6.85
CA ALA A 268 15.18 6.90 -5.81
C ALA A 268 16.60 7.06 -6.34
N ALA A 269 17.48 7.68 -5.55
CA ALA A 269 18.92 7.61 -5.79
C ALA A 269 19.42 6.18 -5.57
N ASN A 270 20.33 5.70 -6.42
CA ASN A 270 20.91 4.37 -6.33
C ASN A 270 19.87 3.24 -6.19
N PRO A 271 18.87 3.14 -7.09
CA PRO A 271 17.75 2.23 -6.93
C PRO A 271 18.18 0.76 -6.84
N ARG A 272 19.27 0.39 -7.52
CA ARG A 272 19.87 -0.96 -7.47
C ARG A 272 20.35 -1.37 -6.08
N LYS A 273 20.74 -0.41 -5.23
CA LYS A 273 21.20 -0.66 -3.85
C LYS A 273 20.10 -0.36 -2.83
N ASN A 274 19.34 0.71 -3.04
CA ASN A 274 18.37 1.20 -2.07
C ASN A 274 17.04 0.44 -2.09
N ILE A 275 16.59 -0.05 -3.25
CA ILE A 275 15.39 -0.90 -3.33
C ILE A 275 15.58 -2.22 -2.59
N PRO A 276 16.67 -3.00 -2.81
CA PRO A 276 16.88 -4.23 -2.05
C PRO A 276 16.88 -4.03 -0.53
N LYS A 277 17.46 -2.92 -0.03
CA LYS A 277 17.41 -2.58 1.40
C LYS A 277 15.97 -2.35 1.86
N ALA A 278 15.18 -1.58 1.11
CA ALA A 278 13.78 -1.33 1.43
C ALA A 278 12.94 -2.61 1.41
N ILE A 279 13.12 -3.48 0.41
CA ILE A 279 12.44 -4.78 0.32
C ILE A 279 12.79 -5.66 1.52
N LYS A 280 14.07 -5.74 1.90
CA LYS A 280 14.49 -6.47 3.10
C LYS A 280 13.79 -5.92 4.34
N LYS A 281 13.59 -4.62 4.49
CA LYS A 281 12.92 -4.06 5.69
C LYS A 281 11.41 -4.34 5.75
N VAL A 282 10.78 -4.79 4.66
CA VAL A 282 9.36 -5.14 4.64
C VAL A 282 9.02 -6.24 5.66
N TYR A 283 9.91 -7.21 5.93
CA TYR A 283 9.61 -8.25 6.92
C TYR A 283 9.44 -7.66 8.33
N ILE A 284 10.21 -6.61 8.68
CA ILE A 284 10.18 -5.99 10.00
C ILE A 284 8.78 -5.45 10.27
N ARG A 285 8.22 -4.70 9.32
CA ARG A 285 6.87 -4.15 9.45
C ARG A 285 5.78 -5.24 9.47
N ILE A 286 5.91 -6.30 8.67
CA ILE A 286 4.96 -7.43 8.66
C ILE A 286 4.95 -8.11 10.04
N CYS A 287 6.12 -8.44 10.58
CA CYS A 287 6.22 -9.14 11.86
C CYS A 287 5.81 -8.24 13.04
N LEU A 288 6.33 -7.01 13.09
CA LEU A 288 6.17 -6.12 14.24
C LEU A 288 4.79 -5.47 14.31
N PHE A 289 4.29 -4.88 13.21
CA PHE A 289 3.04 -4.10 13.27
C PHE A 289 1.81 -4.97 13.06
N TYR A 290 1.90 -5.95 12.17
CA TYR A 290 0.75 -6.77 11.80
C TYR A 290 0.65 -8.04 12.63
N ILE A 291 1.66 -8.93 12.59
CA ILE A 291 1.58 -10.22 13.30
C ILE A 291 1.58 -10.00 14.82
N LEU A 292 2.56 -9.25 15.34
CA LEU A 292 2.60 -8.96 16.78
C LEU A 292 1.42 -8.07 17.20
N GLY A 293 1.07 -7.04 16.42
CA GLY A 293 -0.10 -6.20 16.72
C GLY A 293 -1.41 -6.99 16.82
N THR A 294 -1.66 -7.89 15.87
CA THR A 294 -2.87 -8.75 15.88
C THR A 294 -2.83 -9.83 16.95
N PHE A 295 -1.66 -10.39 17.25
CA PHE A 295 -1.48 -11.26 18.41
C PHE A 295 -1.88 -10.56 19.70
N ILE A 296 -1.38 -9.33 19.93
CA ILE A 296 -1.73 -8.51 21.08
C ILE A 296 -3.23 -8.21 21.12
N ILE A 297 -3.85 -7.83 20.00
CA ILE A 297 -5.32 -7.64 19.92
C ILE A 297 -6.06 -8.91 20.41
N GLY A 298 -5.64 -10.10 19.96
CA GLY A 298 -6.25 -11.36 20.36
C GLY A 298 -6.10 -11.72 21.84
N LEU A 299 -5.12 -11.13 22.56
CA LEU A 299 -4.97 -11.28 24.01
C LEU A 299 -5.85 -10.32 24.81
N LEU A 300 -6.23 -9.19 24.21
CA LEU A 300 -6.80 -8.06 24.93
C LEU A 300 -8.32 -7.96 24.83
N VAL A 301 -8.91 -8.42 23.73
CA VAL A 301 -10.34 -8.23 23.46
C VAL A 301 -11.00 -9.56 23.10
N SER A 302 -12.19 -9.79 23.65
CA SER A 302 -13.04 -10.92 23.28
C SER A 302 -13.56 -10.75 21.85
N SER A 303 -13.50 -11.81 21.03
CA SER A 303 -14.13 -11.80 19.71
C SER A 303 -15.66 -11.67 19.75
N ALA A 304 -16.28 -11.89 20.91
CA ALA A 304 -17.70 -11.70 21.14
C ALA A 304 -18.08 -10.28 21.64
N ASP A 305 -17.12 -9.35 21.70
CA ASP A 305 -17.40 -7.99 22.19
C ASP A 305 -18.33 -7.23 21.22
N PRO A 306 -19.47 -6.68 21.69
CA PRO A 306 -20.45 -6.04 20.83
C PRO A 306 -19.99 -4.72 20.23
N ARG A 307 -18.89 -4.12 20.70
CA ARG A 307 -18.26 -2.90 20.13
C ARG A 307 -17.40 -3.21 18.90
N LEU A 308 -17.11 -4.49 18.63
CA LEU A 308 -16.41 -4.91 17.41
C LEU A 308 -17.34 -4.86 16.21
N GLY A 309 -16.98 -4.03 15.22
CA GLY A 309 -17.62 -4.02 13.90
C GLY A 309 -19.12 -3.72 13.90
N SER A 310 -19.57 -2.85 14.81
CA SER A 310 -20.99 -2.58 15.06
C SER A 310 -21.56 -1.53 14.11
N SER A 311 -22.67 -1.87 13.44
CA SER A 311 -23.49 -0.97 12.60
C SER A 311 -24.91 -0.76 13.17
N ALA A 312 -25.22 -1.31 14.35
CA ALA A 312 -26.59 -1.44 14.84
C ALA A 312 -26.82 -0.70 16.18
N GLY A 313 -27.68 0.31 16.15
CA GLY A 313 -28.79 0.45 17.11
C GLY A 313 -28.53 0.86 18.57
N ALA A 314 -27.30 1.05 19.03
CA ALA A 314 -27.05 1.51 20.40
C ALA A 314 -25.82 2.43 20.49
N GLY A 315 -25.91 3.64 19.91
CA GLY A 315 -25.11 4.80 20.34
C GLY A 315 -23.58 4.72 20.37
N THR A 316 -22.92 3.66 19.89
CA THR A 316 -21.47 3.51 19.97
C THR A 316 -20.88 3.40 18.57
N ALA A 317 -19.91 4.27 18.28
CA ALA A 317 -19.10 4.15 17.08
C ALA A 317 -18.38 2.79 17.06
N ALA A 318 -18.18 2.21 15.88
CA ALA A 318 -17.33 1.03 15.75
C ALA A 318 -15.93 1.37 16.29
N SER A 319 -15.48 0.63 17.30
CA SER A 319 -14.26 0.97 18.03
C SER A 319 -13.10 0.07 17.61
N SER A 320 -11.92 0.67 17.52
CA SER A 320 -10.67 -0.09 17.35
C SER A 320 -10.49 -1.06 18.53
N PRO A 321 -10.05 -2.31 18.30
CA PRO A 321 -9.80 -3.26 19.39
C PRO A 321 -8.81 -2.74 20.43
N PHE A 322 -7.84 -1.92 20.00
CA PHE A 322 -6.91 -1.27 20.92
C PHE A 322 -7.61 -0.25 21.84
N VAL A 323 -8.58 0.51 21.33
CA VAL A 323 -9.34 1.48 22.13
C VAL A 323 -10.23 0.74 23.13
N ILE A 324 -10.94 -0.30 22.69
CA ILE A 324 -11.75 -1.20 23.53
C ILE A 324 -10.91 -1.76 24.69
N ALA A 325 -9.72 -2.29 24.39
CA ALA A 325 -8.83 -2.86 25.42
C ALA A 325 -8.41 -1.84 26.49
N ILE A 326 -8.19 -0.59 26.11
CA ILE A 326 -7.75 0.47 27.04
C ILE A 326 -8.93 0.94 27.90
N GLU A 327 -10.12 1.02 27.33
CA GLU A 327 -11.36 1.29 28.07
C GLU A 327 -11.62 0.19 29.12
N ASP A 328 -11.51 -1.07 28.72
CA ASP A 328 -11.74 -2.23 29.60
C ASP A 328 -10.68 -2.35 30.70
N ALA A 329 -9.45 -1.92 30.41
CA ALA A 329 -8.39 -1.80 31.42
C ALA A 329 -8.66 -0.66 32.43
N GLY A 330 -9.62 0.23 32.16
CA GLY A 330 -9.98 1.35 33.02
C GLY A 330 -8.97 2.50 33.00
N ILE A 331 -8.16 2.64 31.93
CA ILE A 331 -7.15 3.71 31.83
C ILE A 331 -7.86 5.01 31.40
N PRO A 332 -7.91 6.04 32.26
CA PRO A 332 -8.60 7.28 31.92
C PRO A 332 -7.83 8.05 30.85
N VAL A 333 -8.56 8.81 30.02
CA VAL A 333 -8.05 9.73 28.97
C VAL A 333 -7.35 9.05 27.79
N LEU A 334 -6.59 7.97 28.03
CA LEU A 334 -5.80 7.29 27.00
C LEU A 334 -6.62 6.78 25.80
N PRO A 335 -7.84 6.22 25.97
CA PRO A 335 -8.70 5.87 24.83
C PRO A 335 -8.90 7.05 23.86
N SER A 336 -9.15 8.25 24.39
CA SER A 336 -9.33 9.47 23.58
C SER A 336 -8.04 9.89 22.87
N ILE A 337 -6.87 9.78 23.53
CA ILE A 337 -5.58 10.11 22.93
C ILE A 337 -5.29 9.15 21.77
N ILE A 338 -5.45 7.84 22.01
CA ILE A 338 -5.22 6.82 20.99
C ILE A 338 -6.19 7.03 19.84
N ASN A 339 -7.48 7.24 20.11
CA ASN A 339 -8.47 7.48 19.06
C ASN A 339 -8.12 8.73 18.20
N ALA A 340 -7.58 9.79 18.80
CA ALA A 340 -7.05 10.94 18.07
C ALA A 340 -5.83 10.56 17.19
N CYS A 341 -4.90 9.75 17.70
CA CYS A 341 -3.79 9.23 16.90
C CYS A 341 -4.29 8.38 15.71
N LEU A 342 -5.30 7.52 15.92
CA LEU A 342 -5.92 6.74 14.85
C LEU A 342 -6.56 7.64 13.79
N LEU A 343 -7.18 8.75 14.21
CA LEU A 343 -7.75 9.73 13.29
C LEU A 343 -6.67 10.39 12.43
N THR A 344 -5.51 10.73 13.00
CA THR A 344 -4.37 11.20 12.19
C THR A 344 -3.90 10.16 11.18
N SER A 345 -4.03 8.86 11.51
CA SER A 345 -3.71 7.77 10.58
C SER A 345 -4.65 7.75 9.37
N ALA A 346 -5.96 7.85 9.60
CA ALA A 346 -6.97 7.94 8.55
C ALA A 346 -6.77 9.17 7.65
N TRP A 347 -6.46 10.33 8.23
CA TRP A 347 -6.16 11.55 7.48
C TRP A 347 -4.94 11.41 6.56
N SER A 348 -3.90 10.81 7.09
CA SER A 348 -2.66 10.54 6.37
C SER A 348 -2.87 9.58 5.20
N ALA A 349 -3.62 8.49 5.43
CA ALA A 349 -4.00 7.56 4.37
C ALA A 349 -4.81 8.28 3.28
N ALA A 350 -5.89 8.97 3.63
CA ALA A 350 -6.70 9.76 2.68
C ALA A 350 -5.86 10.78 1.89
N SER A 351 -4.95 11.49 2.56
CA SER A 351 -4.05 12.45 1.91
C SER A 351 -3.11 11.77 0.92
N SER A 352 -2.59 10.60 1.26
CA SER A 352 -1.72 9.77 0.41
C SER A 352 -2.48 9.18 -0.78
N ASP A 353 -3.74 8.79 -0.59
CA ASP A 353 -4.61 8.29 -1.66
C ASP A 353 -4.93 9.36 -2.69
N LEU A 354 -5.24 10.59 -2.24
CA LEU A 354 -5.47 11.72 -3.12
C LEU A 354 -4.18 12.11 -3.87
N TYR A 355 -3.06 12.11 -3.16
CA TYR A 355 -1.74 12.36 -3.74
C TYR A 355 -1.41 11.35 -4.84
N THR A 356 -1.63 10.07 -4.57
CA THR A 356 -1.25 8.95 -5.44
C THR A 356 -2.20 8.82 -6.62
N SER A 357 -3.52 8.89 -6.40
CA SER A 357 -4.52 8.80 -7.48
C SER A 357 -4.36 9.94 -8.50
N SER A 358 -4.16 11.18 -8.05
CA SER A 358 -3.97 12.32 -8.97
C SER A 358 -2.71 12.17 -9.85
N ARG A 359 -1.62 11.63 -9.29
CA ARG A 359 -0.36 11.37 -10.01
C ARG A 359 -0.43 10.13 -10.89
N ALA A 360 -1.12 9.09 -10.46
CA ALA A 360 -1.37 7.90 -11.28
C ALA A 360 -2.15 8.27 -12.54
N LEU A 361 -3.20 9.09 -12.42
CA LEU A 361 -3.98 9.56 -13.57
C LEU A 361 -3.17 10.49 -14.48
N PHE A 362 -2.38 11.41 -13.90
CA PHE A 362 -1.44 12.22 -14.66
C PHE A 362 -0.46 11.33 -15.44
N GLY A 363 0.17 10.35 -14.78
CA GLY A 363 1.10 9.41 -15.41
C GLY A 363 0.47 8.59 -16.53
N LEU A 364 -0.73 8.03 -16.31
CA LEU A 364 -1.51 7.36 -17.35
C LEU A 364 -1.77 8.28 -18.54
N SER A 365 -2.10 9.54 -18.26
CA SER A 365 -2.36 10.50 -19.32
C SER A 365 -1.10 10.78 -20.11
N VAL A 366 0.06 11.01 -19.48
CA VAL A 366 1.36 11.23 -20.12
C VAL A 366 1.74 10.03 -21.00
N SER A 367 1.53 8.81 -20.54
CA SER A 367 1.78 7.58 -21.32
C SER A 367 0.78 7.32 -22.45
N GLY A 368 -0.23 8.18 -22.64
CA GLY A 368 -1.26 8.02 -23.68
C GLY A 368 -2.36 7.01 -23.33
N SER A 369 -2.37 6.50 -22.10
CA SER A 369 -3.35 5.53 -21.58
C SER A 369 -4.57 6.20 -20.94
N ALA A 370 -4.57 7.52 -20.77
CA ALA A 370 -5.71 8.32 -20.33
C ALA A 370 -5.84 9.63 -21.14
N PRO A 371 -7.02 10.30 -21.12
CA PRO A 371 -7.26 11.51 -21.89
C PRO A 371 -6.22 12.62 -21.65
N LYS A 372 -5.76 13.28 -22.72
CA LYS A 372 -4.71 14.32 -22.69
C LYS A 372 -5.01 15.48 -21.74
N ILE A 373 -6.29 15.75 -21.44
CA ILE A 373 -6.71 16.80 -20.51
C ILE A 373 -6.07 16.65 -19.11
N PHE A 374 -5.82 15.42 -18.66
CA PHE A 374 -5.23 15.16 -17.34
C PHE A 374 -3.71 15.39 -17.29
N ARG A 375 -3.04 15.68 -18.41
CA ARG A 375 -1.63 16.10 -18.46
C ARG A 375 -1.43 17.57 -18.02
N LYS A 376 -2.50 18.34 -17.84
CA LYS A 376 -2.41 19.76 -17.47
C LYS A 376 -1.95 19.92 -16.03
N VAL A 377 -0.85 20.65 -15.84
CA VAL A 377 -0.33 21.05 -14.52
C VAL A 377 -0.43 22.56 -14.32
N ASN A 378 -0.55 23.01 -13.07
CA ASN A 378 -0.51 24.43 -12.73
C ASN A 378 0.96 24.95 -12.65
N ARG A 379 1.15 26.24 -12.32
CA ARG A 379 2.48 26.87 -12.20
C ARG A 379 3.39 26.25 -11.13
N PHE A 380 2.85 25.45 -10.21
CA PHE A 380 3.58 24.79 -9.14
C PHE A 380 3.81 23.29 -9.42
N GLY A 381 3.48 22.82 -10.63
CA GLY A 381 3.63 21.41 -11.02
C GLY A 381 2.55 20.48 -10.45
N LEU A 382 1.40 21.01 -10.02
CA LEU A 382 0.27 20.20 -9.52
C LEU A 382 -0.69 19.83 -10.69
N PRO A 383 -1.01 18.54 -10.90
CA PRO A 383 -1.96 18.10 -11.92
C PRO A 383 -3.42 18.35 -11.47
N TYR A 384 -3.84 19.61 -11.50
CA TYR A 384 -5.06 20.08 -10.85
C TYR A 384 -6.35 19.43 -11.38
N LEU A 385 -6.42 19.07 -12.66
CA LEU A 385 -7.60 18.37 -13.22
C LEU A 385 -7.67 16.91 -12.78
N ALA A 386 -6.53 16.24 -12.72
CA ALA A 386 -6.47 14.88 -12.18
C ALA A 386 -6.83 14.86 -10.70
N LEU A 387 -6.32 15.85 -9.94
CA LEU A 387 -6.69 16.05 -8.53
C LEU A 387 -8.18 16.33 -8.36
N ALA A 388 -8.78 17.22 -9.16
CA ALA A 388 -10.20 17.53 -9.09
C ALA A 388 -11.07 16.29 -9.36
N LEU A 389 -10.69 15.45 -10.33
CA LEU A 389 -11.41 14.19 -10.57
C LEU A 389 -11.28 13.24 -9.37
N SER A 390 -10.08 13.08 -8.80
CA SER A 390 -9.90 12.25 -7.60
C SER A 390 -10.74 12.75 -6.42
N VAL A 391 -10.84 14.07 -6.23
CA VAL A 391 -11.72 14.68 -5.21
C VAL A 391 -13.19 14.36 -5.49
N ALA A 392 -13.64 14.36 -6.75
CA ALA A 392 -15.03 14.04 -7.08
C ALA A 392 -15.42 12.61 -6.63
N PHE A 393 -14.50 11.64 -6.73
CA PHE A 393 -14.73 10.27 -6.25
C PHE A 393 -14.79 10.18 -4.71
N SER A 394 -14.11 11.08 -3.99
CA SER A 394 -14.21 11.14 -2.52
C SER A 394 -15.63 11.44 -2.03
N LEU A 395 -16.48 12.04 -2.88
CA LEU A 395 -17.89 12.31 -2.57
C LEU A 395 -18.70 11.02 -2.35
N LEU A 396 -18.20 9.87 -2.82
CA LEU A 396 -18.79 8.57 -2.50
C LEU A 396 -18.82 8.29 -0.99
N ALA A 397 -17.94 8.90 -0.20
CA ALA A 397 -17.97 8.78 1.27
C ALA A 397 -19.30 9.27 1.87
N TYR A 398 -20.01 10.21 1.23
CA TYR A 398 -21.31 10.72 1.71
C TYR A 398 -22.43 9.68 1.69
N MET A 399 -22.22 8.49 1.09
CA MET A 399 -23.10 7.33 1.34
C MET A 399 -23.25 7.03 2.85
N ALA A 400 -22.28 7.43 3.67
CA ALA A 400 -22.29 7.27 5.12
C ALA A 400 -23.44 8.03 5.81
N VAL A 401 -24.03 9.03 5.13
CA VAL A 401 -25.19 9.78 5.62
C VAL A 401 -26.43 8.89 5.66
N SER A 402 -26.58 7.96 4.71
CA SER A 402 -27.74 7.05 4.64
C SER A 402 -27.46 5.64 5.12
N LYS A 403 -26.20 5.16 5.09
CA LYS A 403 -25.83 3.77 5.37
C LYS A 403 -24.98 3.52 6.61
N ASN A 404 -24.59 4.56 7.37
CA ASN A 404 -23.56 4.54 8.42
C ASN A 404 -22.12 4.50 7.85
N ALA A 405 -21.21 5.25 8.47
CA ALA A 405 -19.82 5.37 8.03
C ALA A 405 -19.05 4.04 8.11
N TRP A 406 -19.34 3.18 9.09
CA TRP A 406 -18.72 1.86 9.20
C TRP A 406 -19.04 0.96 8.02
N VAL A 407 -20.30 0.98 7.56
CA VAL A 407 -20.74 0.17 6.41
C VAL A 407 -20.02 0.64 5.14
N VAL A 408 -19.92 1.95 4.93
CA VAL A 408 -19.26 2.54 3.76
C VAL A 408 -17.76 2.31 3.77
N PHE A 409 -17.11 2.36 4.95
CA PHE A 409 -15.72 1.93 5.12
C PHE A 409 -15.52 0.50 4.61
N ASN A 410 -16.39 -0.44 4.99
CA ASN A 410 -16.28 -1.84 4.57
C ASN A 410 -16.55 -2.04 3.07
N TYR A 411 -17.53 -1.33 2.50
CA TYR A 411 -17.79 -1.38 1.05
C TYR A 411 -16.54 -1.03 0.23
N PHE A 412 -15.91 0.10 0.54
CA PHE A 412 -14.72 0.53 -0.21
C PHE A 412 -13.47 -0.25 0.20
N GLY A 413 -13.34 -0.67 1.47
CA GLY A 413 -12.27 -1.57 1.92
C GLY A 413 -12.29 -2.90 1.18
N ASN A 414 -13.46 -3.48 0.93
CA ASN A 414 -13.63 -4.69 0.13
C ASN A 414 -13.23 -4.44 -1.34
N MET A 415 -13.71 -3.36 -1.96
CA MET A 415 -13.34 -3.00 -3.33
C MET A 415 -11.82 -2.86 -3.51
N THR A 416 -11.18 -2.14 -2.59
CA THR A 416 -9.72 -1.96 -2.55
C THR A 416 -9.01 -3.29 -2.38
N SER A 417 -9.46 -4.14 -1.45
CA SER A 417 -8.85 -5.46 -1.22
C SER A 417 -8.73 -6.24 -2.51
N ILE A 418 -9.83 -6.32 -3.27
CA ILE A 418 -9.89 -7.07 -4.53
C ILE A 418 -8.98 -6.45 -5.59
N CYS A 419 -8.94 -5.11 -5.70
CA CYS A 419 -8.01 -4.42 -6.58
C CYS A 419 -6.54 -4.67 -6.25
N GLY A 420 -6.18 -4.67 -4.97
CA GLY A 420 -4.83 -4.98 -4.51
C GLY A 420 -4.44 -6.42 -4.86
N LEU A 421 -5.32 -7.39 -4.57
CA LEU A 421 -5.10 -8.79 -4.93
C LEU A 421 -4.90 -8.97 -6.45
N ILE A 422 -5.71 -8.30 -7.29
CA ILE A 422 -5.55 -8.31 -8.76
C ILE A 422 -4.19 -7.70 -9.16
N THR A 423 -3.78 -6.59 -8.53
CA THR A 423 -2.47 -5.97 -8.79
C THR A 423 -1.33 -6.94 -8.46
N TRP A 424 -1.40 -7.59 -7.31
CA TRP A 424 -0.37 -8.57 -6.89
C TRP A 424 -0.37 -9.82 -7.77
N CYS A 425 -1.51 -10.26 -8.30
CA CYS A 425 -1.56 -11.28 -9.36
C CYS A 425 -0.81 -10.81 -10.62
N GLY A 426 -1.01 -9.56 -11.04
CA GLY A 426 -0.26 -8.96 -12.16
C GLY A 426 1.25 -8.91 -11.91
N ILE A 427 1.68 -8.58 -10.69
CA ILE A 427 3.09 -8.62 -10.29
C ILE A 427 3.65 -10.05 -10.37
N ALA A 428 2.91 -11.04 -9.87
CA ALA A 428 3.33 -12.44 -9.92
C ALA A 428 3.45 -12.96 -11.35
N ILE A 429 2.48 -12.65 -12.23
CA ILE A 429 2.53 -12.99 -13.66
C ILE A 429 3.76 -12.36 -14.31
N THR A 430 4.00 -11.08 -14.05
CA THR A 430 5.16 -10.35 -14.57
C THR A 430 6.48 -10.96 -14.10
N TYR A 431 6.56 -11.36 -12.83
CA TYR A 431 7.73 -12.02 -12.27
C TYR A 431 7.98 -13.41 -12.84
N LEU A 432 6.94 -14.22 -13.02
CA LEU A 432 7.09 -15.54 -13.65
C LEU A 432 7.59 -15.40 -15.09
N ARG A 433 7.10 -14.40 -15.83
CA ARG A 433 7.56 -14.06 -17.18
C ARG A 433 9.01 -13.57 -17.20
N PHE A 434 9.38 -12.70 -16.25
CA PHE A 434 10.75 -12.25 -16.01
C PHE A 434 11.71 -13.42 -15.78
N HIS A 435 11.35 -14.32 -14.85
CA HIS A 435 12.15 -15.49 -14.52
C HIS A 435 12.29 -16.44 -15.73
N SER A 436 11.19 -16.75 -16.43
CA SER A 436 11.23 -17.58 -17.63
C SER A 436 12.08 -16.93 -18.74
N GLY A 437 12.01 -15.61 -18.90
CA GLY A 437 12.80 -14.83 -19.86
C GLY A 437 14.29 -14.98 -19.63
N MET A 438 14.74 -14.71 -18.40
CA MET A 438 16.16 -14.86 -18.04
C MET A 438 16.65 -16.29 -18.22
N THR A 439 15.87 -17.30 -17.82
CA THR A 439 16.23 -18.71 -18.06
C THR A 439 16.36 -19.01 -19.55
N LYS A 440 15.45 -18.51 -20.39
CA LYS A 440 15.46 -18.77 -21.84
C LYS A 440 16.60 -18.07 -22.57
N GLN A 441 17.00 -16.89 -22.09
CA GLN A 441 18.10 -16.09 -22.65
C GLN A 441 19.45 -16.36 -21.98
N ASN A 442 19.55 -17.36 -21.09
CA ASN A 442 20.76 -17.73 -20.35
C ASN A 442 21.37 -16.58 -19.52
N ILE A 443 20.52 -15.70 -18.98
CA ILE A 443 20.93 -14.64 -18.06
C ILE A 443 21.03 -15.24 -16.66
N ASP A 444 22.23 -15.24 -16.08
CA ASP A 444 22.45 -15.77 -14.75
C ASP A 444 21.87 -14.83 -13.68
N ARG A 445 20.93 -15.35 -12.88
CA ARG A 445 20.30 -14.65 -11.76
C ARG A 445 21.29 -14.26 -10.65
N THR A 446 22.49 -14.85 -10.60
CA THR A 446 23.51 -14.42 -9.62
C THR A 446 24.08 -13.04 -9.93
N THR A 447 23.94 -12.55 -11.16
CA THR A 447 24.40 -11.23 -11.59
C THR A 447 23.45 -10.09 -11.17
N LEU A 448 22.26 -10.43 -10.63
CA LEU A 448 21.26 -9.44 -10.28
C LEU A 448 21.63 -8.71 -8.98
N PRO A 449 21.36 -7.39 -8.88
CA PRO A 449 21.62 -6.62 -7.65
C PRO A 449 20.89 -7.18 -6.42
N TYR A 450 19.74 -7.81 -6.64
CA TYR A 450 19.03 -8.57 -5.63
C TYR A 450 18.34 -9.78 -6.25
N ARG A 451 18.57 -10.94 -5.63
CA ARG A 451 18.00 -12.21 -6.02
C ARG A 451 16.95 -12.62 -5.00
N SER A 452 15.71 -12.84 -5.45
CA SER A 452 14.66 -13.37 -4.59
C SER A 452 15.05 -14.76 -4.07
N PRO A 453 15.00 -14.99 -2.74
CA PRO A 453 15.31 -16.29 -2.15
C PRO A 453 14.33 -17.38 -2.59
N LEU A 454 13.07 -17.02 -2.88
CA LEU A 454 12.03 -17.96 -3.28
C LEU A 454 12.03 -18.27 -4.79
N GLY A 455 12.65 -17.41 -5.60
CA GLY A 455 12.67 -17.58 -7.07
C GLY A 455 11.28 -17.79 -7.67
N ALA A 456 11.20 -18.58 -8.75
CA ALA A 456 9.94 -18.92 -9.43
C ALA A 456 8.88 -19.54 -8.50
N PHE A 457 9.28 -20.30 -7.47
CA PHE A 457 8.34 -20.83 -6.48
C PHE A 457 7.58 -19.71 -5.77
N GLY A 458 8.28 -18.62 -5.41
CA GLY A 458 7.65 -17.44 -4.81
C GLY A 458 6.58 -16.82 -5.72
N GLY A 459 6.86 -16.72 -7.02
CA GLY A 459 5.90 -16.23 -8.01
C GLY A 459 4.64 -17.09 -8.10
N TRP A 460 4.79 -18.42 -8.14
CA TRP A 460 3.65 -19.36 -8.16
C TRP A 460 2.88 -19.38 -6.85
N TYR A 461 3.57 -19.33 -5.71
CA TYR A 461 2.95 -19.26 -4.39
C TYR A 461 2.03 -18.03 -4.28
N VAL A 462 2.50 -16.86 -4.73
CA VAL A 462 1.68 -15.64 -4.79
C VAL A 462 0.49 -15.84 -5.71
N LEU A 463 0.73 -16.24 -6.97
CA LEU A 463 -0.34 -16.32 -7.97
C LEU A 463 -1.44 -17.31 -7.57
N VAL A 464 -1.08 -18.51 -7.13
CA VAL A 464 -2.05 -19.55 -6.73
C VAL A 464 -2.83 -19.11 -5.49
N SER A 465 -2.14 -18.62 -4.46
CA SER A 465 -2.80 -18.20 -3.21
C SER A 465 -3.78 -17.06 -3.46
N LEU A 466 -3.38 -16.04 -4.22
CA LEU A 466 -4.23 -14.90 -4.54
C LEU A 466 -5.40 -15.28 -5.44
N CYS A 467 -5.22 -16.18 -6.41
CA CYS A 467 -6.32 -16.70 -7.22
C CYS A 467 -7.37 -17.44 -6.37
N ILE A 468 -6.93 -18.23 -5.39
CA ILE A 468 -7.84 -18.91 -4.44
C ILE A 468 -8.60 -17.87 -3.60
N ILE A 469 -7.89 -16.88 -3.04
CA ILE A 469 -8.51 -15.82 -2.23
C ILE A 469 -9.50 -15.00 -3.04
N LEU A 470 -9.15 -14.63 -4.28
CA LEU A 470 -10.04 -13.92 -5.20
C LEU A 470 -11.28 -14.75 -5.56
N PHE A 471 -11.10 -16.03 -5.88
CA PHE A 471 -12.19 -16.91 -6.30
C PHE A 471 -13.24 -17.08 -5.20
N PHE A 472 -12.79 -17.27 -3.96
CA PHE A 472 -13.67 -17.39 -2.80
C PHE A 472 -13.99 -16.05 -2.14
N SER A 473 -13.49 -14.91 -2.65
CA SER A 473 -13.86 -13.62 -2.08
C SER A 473 -15.36 -13.37 -2.28
N GLY A 474 -16.02 -12.76 -1.30
CA GLY A 474 -17.47 -12.46 -1.36
C GLY A 474 -18.37 -13.68 -1.17
N TRP A 475 -17.82 -14.84 -0.79
CA TRP A 475 -18.58 -16.07 -0.55
C TRP A 475 -19.75 -15.90 0.44
N GLU A 476 -19.62 -14.95 1.37
CA GLU A 476 -20.59 -14.64 2.43
C GLU A 476 -21.99 -14.34 1.86
N VAL A 477 -22.08 -13.64 0.72
CA VAL A 477 -23.39 -13.28 0.11
C VAL A 477 -24.14 -14.48 -0.47
N PHE A 478 -23.47 -15.62 -0.61
CA PHE A 478 -24.06 -16.87 -1.08
C PHE A 478 -24.50 -17.81 0.05
N LEU A 479 -24.26 -17.44 1.31
CA LEU A 479 -24.88 -18.14 2.42
C LEU A 479 -26.41 -17.93 2.41
N ALA A 480 -27.15 -18.98 2.78
CA ALA A 480 -28.60 -18.94 2.79
C ALA A 480 -29.10 -17.84 3.75
N GLY A 481 -29.80 -16.83 3.20
CA GLY A 481 -30.32 -15.70 3.96
C GLY A 481 -29.37 -14.49 4.09
N HIS A 482 -28.15 -14.56 3.53
CA HIS A 482 -27.13 -13.50 3.64
C HIS A 482 -26.93 -12.69 2.35
N TRP A 483 -27.87 -12.74 1.39
CA TRP A 483 -27.76 -11.96 0.16
C TRP A 483 -27.76 -10.45 0.47
N ASP A 484 -26.61 -9.80 0.21
CA ASP A 484 -26.50 -8.35 0.23
C ASP A 484 -25.97 -7.85 -1.11
N THR A 485 -26.82 -7.11 -1.82
CA THR A 485 -26.51 -6.60 -3.16
C THR A 485 -25.35 -5.61 -3.13
N SER A 486 -25.23 -4.81 -2.06
CA SER A 486 -24.16 -3.84 -1.93
C SER A 486 -22.81 -4.54 -1.80
N THR A 487 -22.70 -5.50 -0.90
CA THR A 487 -21.49 -6.33 -0.68
C THR A 487 -21.13 -7.14 -1.92
N PHE A 488 -22.12 -7.71 -2.62
CA PHE A 488 -21.88 -8.40 -3.89
C PHE A 488 -21.25 -7.45 -4.92
N ILE A 489 -21.84 -6.28 -5.16
CA ILE A 489 -21.31 -5.31 -6.13
C ILE A 489 -19.92 -4.84 -5.70
N THR A 490 -19.73 -4.46 -4.44
CA THR A 490 -18.45 -3.92 -3.96
C THR A 490 -17.34 -4.96 -4.03
N THR A 491 -17.63 -6.23 -3.76
CA THR A 491 -16.62 -7.28 -3.80
C THR A 491 -16.32 -7.74 -5.23
N TYR A 492 -17.34 -7.88 -6.09
CA TYR A 492 -17.13 -8.45 -7.41
C TYR A 492 -16.84 -7.43 -8.52
N LEU A 493 -17.29 -6.18 -8.42
CA LEU A 493 -17.11 -5.16 -9.48
C LEU A 493 -15.65 -4.97 -9.95
N PRO A 494 -14.62 -4.97 -9.08
CA PRO A 494 -13.23 -4.82 -9.52
C PRO A 494 -12.74 -5.90 -10.50
N ILE A 495 -13.26 -7.13 -10.39
CA ILE A 495 -12.82 -8.28 -11.20
C ILE A 495 -13.17 -8.10 -12.70
N PRO A 496 -14.45 -7.97 -13.10
CA PRO A 496 -14.80 -7.73 -14.49
C PRO A 496 -14.25 -6.40 -14.98
N PHE A 497 -14.13 -5.38 -14.12
CA PHE A 497 -13.50 -4.11 -14.50
C PHE A 497 -12.06 -4.32 -14.99
N ALA A 498 -11.23 -5.07 -14.24
CA ALA A 498 -9.87 -5.39 -14.64
C ALA A 498 -9.81 -6.19 -15.95
N PHE A 499 -10.70 -7.17 -16.14
CA PHE A 499 -10.78 -7.95 -17.37
C PHE A 499 -11.24 -7.12 -18.57
N ILE A 500 -12.22 -6.23 -18.40
CA ILE A 500 -12.69 -5.32 -19.44
C ILE A 500 -11.55 -4.39 -19.88
N LEU A 501 -10.75 -3.86 -18.94
CA LEU A 501 -9.60 -3.04 -19.27
C LEU A 501 -8.55 -3.83 -20.05
N TYR A 502 -8.20 -5.04 -19.60
CA TYR A 502 -7.22 -5.89 -20.26
C TYR A 502 -7.67 -6.32 -21.66
N PHE A 503 -8.81 -6.99 -21.77
CA PHE A 503 -9.31 -7.51 -23.04
C PHE A 503 -9.79 -6.39 -23.97
N GLY A 504 -10.43 -5.34 -23.44
CA GLY A 504 -10.85 -4.19 -24.23
C GLY A 504 -9.67 -3.49 -24.90
N TYR A 505 -8.60 -3.20 -24.15
CA TYR A 505 -7.40 -2.61 -24.72
C TYR A 505 -6.75 -3.55 -25.74
N LYS A 506 -6.69 -4.85 -25.42
CA LYS A 506 -6.13 -5.87 -26.32
C LYS A 506 -6.90 -6.00 -27.63
N LEU A 507 -8.23 -5.90 -27.61
CA LEU A 507 -9.07 -5.95 -28.80
C LEU A 507 -8.90 -4.69 -29.67
N VAL A 508 -8.88 -3.51 -29.04
CA VAL A 508 -8.77 -2.22 -29.75
C VAL A 508 -7.36 -2.02 -30.33
N LYS A 509 -6.32 -2.29 -29.54
CA LYS A 509 -4.91 -2.06 -29.91
C LYS A 509 -4.24 -3.29 -30.51
N ARG A 510 -4.91 -4.45 -30.52
CA ARG A 510 -4.43 -5.72 -31.08
C ARG A 510 -3.04 -6.12 -30.57
N THR A 511 -2.79 -5.88 -29.27
CA THR A 511 -1.51 -6.18 -28.64
C THR A 511 -1.30 -7.68 -28.51
N LYS A 512 -0.04 -8.10 -28.44
CA LYS A 512 0.36 -9.50 -28.29
C LYS A 512 1.20 -9.64 -27.04
N ILE A 513 1.11 -10.82 -26.41
CA ILE A 513 2.00 -11.18 -25.32
C ILE A 513 3.39 -11.37 -25.91
N ILE A 514 4.40 -10.77 -25.29
CA ILE A 514 5.79 -10.82 -25.72
C ILE A 514 6.30 -12.26 -25.53
N PRO A 515 6.86 -12.91 -26.57
CA PRO A 515 7.47 -14.22 -26.43
C PRO A 515 8.63 -14.19 -25.43
N VAL A 516 8.83 -15.29 -24.69
CA VAL A 516 9.82 -15.34 -23.59
C VAL A 516 11.23 -15.03 -24.08
N GLN A 517 11.58 -15.50 -25.28
CA GLN A 517 12.88 -15.22 -25.90
C GLN A 517 13.09 -13.77 -26.33
N ASP A 518 12.01 -12.99 -26.51
CA ASP A 518 12.05 -11.62 -27.05
C ASP A 518 11.89 -10.56 -25.95
N ILE A 519 11.84 -10.97 -24.67
CA ILE A 519 11.77 -10.04 -23.55
C ILE A 519 13.04 -9.19 -23.51
N ASP A 520 12.88 -7.88 -23.53
CA ASP A 520 13.99 -6.94 -23.47
C ASP A 520 14.50 -6.75 -22.03
N PHE A 521 15.70 -7.29 -21.77
CA PHE A 521 16.47 -7.13 -20.53
C PHE A 521 17.68 -6.20 -20.66
N VAL A 522 17.80 -5.40 -21.72
CA VAL A 522 19.01 -4.61 -22.03
C VAL A 522 18.73 -3.11 -21.98
N THR A 523 17.62 -2.64 -22.56
CA THR A 523 17.34 -1.20 -22.68
C THR A 523 17.21 -0.52 -21.31
N GLY A 524 17.90 0.59 -21.09
CA GLY A 524 17.84 1.37 -19.83
C GLY A 524 18.48 0.70 -18.61
N VAL A 525 19.24 -0.39 -18.79
CA VAL A 525 19.93 -1.10 -17.68
C VAL A 525 21.19 -0.37 -17.25
N ARG A 526 21.96 0.17 -18.21
CA ARG A 526 23.29 0.77 -18.00
C ARG A 526 23.25 2.15 -17.36
N GLU A 527 22.11 2.85 -17.45
CA GLU A 527 21.93 4.21 -16.89
C GLU A 527 22.10 4.27 -15.35
N PHE A 528 22.02 3.12 -14.67
CA PHE A 528 22.10 3.02 -13.21
C PHE A 528 23.37 2.34 -12.70
N ASP A 529 24.29 1.95 -13.59
CA ASP A 529 25.59 1.37 -13.20
C ASP A 529 26.61 2.46 -12.82
N ASP A 530 26.40 3.69 -13.28
CA ASP A 530 27.30 4.84 -13.09
C ASP A 530 26.92 5.75 -11.90
N GLU A 531 25.90 5.37 -11.10
CA GLU A 531 25.50 6.18 -9.93
C GLU A 531 26.51 6.05 -8.77
N VAL A 532 27.06 7.19 -8.35
CA VAL A 532 28.06 7.30 -7.27
C VAL A 532 27.44 6.88 -5.93
N ASP A 533 28.20 6.14 -5.13
CA ASP A 533 27.77 5.69 -3.81
C ASP A 533 27.41 6.86 -2.87
N GLU A 534 26.20 6.83 -2.32
CA GLU A 534 25.81 7.77 -1.27
C GLU A 534 26.68 7.55 -0.01
N GLU A 535 27.27 8.62 0.52
CA GLU A 535 28.01 8.54 1.78
C GLU A 535 27.09 8.06 2.91
N PRO A 536 27.56 7.13 3.77
CA PRO A 536 26.76 6.60 4.86
C PRO A 536 26.32 7.72 5.81
N PRO A 537 25.11 7.65 6.38
CA PRO A 537 24.60 8.71 7.25
C PRO A 537 25.49 8.87 8.47
N THR A 538 26.00 10.09 8.66
CA THR A 538 26.91 10.44 9.75
C THR A 538 26.16 10.75 11.05
N THR A 539 24.93 11.23 10.96
CA THR A 539 24.10 11.64 12.11
C THR A 539 23.39 10.46 12.79
N VAL A 540 23.18 10.54 14.11
CA VAL A 540 22.43 9.51 14.87
C VAL A 540 21.01 9.31 14.32
N LEU A 541 20.33 10.41 13.98
CA LEU A 541 19.01 10.38 13.37
C LEU A 541 19.06 9.74 11.97
N GLY A 542 20.07 10.06 11.17
CA GLY A 542 20.28 9.44 9.85
C GLY A 542 20.58 7.95 9.94
N LYS A 543 21.36 7.52 10.94
CA LYS A 543 21.61 6.10 11.22
C LYS A 543 20.34 5.38 11.67
N PHE A 544 19.51 6.01 12.50
CA PHE A 544 18.21 5.46 12.91
C PHE A 544 17.27 5.27 11.71
N PHE A 545 17.08 6.29 10.87
CA PHE A 545 16.25 6.17 9.66
C PHE A 545 16.82 5.23 8.60
N ASN A 546 18.13 5.03 8.57
CA ASN A 546 18.75 4.04 7.69
C ASN A 546 18.70 2.62 8.29
N ALA A 547 18.57 2.48 9.61
CA ALA A 547 18.39 1.18 10.27
C ALA A 547 16.93 0.71 10.22
N LEU A 548 15.98 1.64 10.34
CA LEU A 548 14.54 1.41 10.18
C LEU A 548 14.17 1.23 8.71
#